data_AF-A0A533X3I9-F1
#
_entry.id   AF-A0A533X3I9-F1
#
_cell.length_a   1.000
_cell.length_b   1.000
_cell.length_c   1.000
_cell.angle_alpha   90.00
_cell.angle_beta   90.00
_cell.angle_gamma   90.00
#
_symmetry.space_group_name_H-M   'P 1'
#
loop_
_entity.id
_entity.type
_entity.pdbx_description
1 polymer ?
#
loop_
_entity_poly.entity_id
_entity_poly.type
_entity_poly.pdbx_seq_one_letter_code
_entity_poly.pdbx_strand_id
1 'polypeptide(L)'
;LGPWHPAAVMYTAARAGQKGFQQRTETGKRILLIGNAKEKPITPPGGFLHFGNVEGDYAVVKGSLPGTPKRFVLLRHPARTKVKRKIAQPQVLELSPLGGAQR
;
A
#
# COMPACT_ATOMS: atom_id res chain seq x y z
N LEU A 1 -12.45 29.56 -20.61
CA LEU A 1 -12.36 28.18 -20.05
C LEU A 1 -13.71 27.74 -19.47
N GLY A 2 -14.82 28.06 -20.15
CA GLY A 2 -16.18 27.90 -19.65
C GLY A 2 -17.16 28.72 -20.50
N PRO A 3 -18.48 28.58 -20.27
CA PRO A 3 -19.52 29.34 -20.97
C PRO A 3 -19.48 30.84 -20.63
N TRP A 4 -20.18 31.66 -21.40
CA TRP A 4 -20.23 33.12 -21.21
C TRP A 4 -20.84 33.51 -19.85
N HIS A 5 -21.87 32.79 -19.41
CA HIS A 5 -22.49 32.96 -18.11
C HIS A 5 -22.36 31.64 -17.32
N PRO A 6 -21.78 31.63 -16.11
CA PRO A 6 -21.24 32.77 -15.37
C PRO A 6 -19.92 33.30 -15.94
N ALA A 7 -19.68 34.61 -15.83
CA ALA A 7 -18.45 35.26 -16.29
C ALA A 7 -17.26 35.01 -15.34
N ALA A 8 -17.07 33.75 -14.95
CA ALA A 8 -16.00 33.29 -14.08
C ALA A 8 -15.58 31.88 -14.48
N VAL A 9 -14.33 31.53 -14.21
CA VAL A 9 -13.87 30.16 -14.45
C VAL A 9 -14.20 29.30 -13.23
N MET A 10 -14.93 28.21 -13.47
CA MET A 10 -15.30 27.26 -12.43
C MET A 10 -14.08 26.58 -11.81
N TYR A 11 -14.14 26.28 -10.51
CA TYR A 11 -13.09 25.52 -9.80
C TYR A 11 -12.97 24.07 -10.28
N THR A 12 -14.03 23.53 -10.90
CA THR A 12 -14.04 22.20 -11.50
C THR A 12 -13.25 22.11 -12.81
N ALA A 13 -12.93 23.26 -13.43
CA ALA A 13 -12.12 23.28 -14.65
C ALA A 13 -10.69 22.78 -14.33
N ALA A 14 -10.25 21.75 -15.06
CA ALA A 14 -8.92 21.16 -14.86
C ALA A 14 -7.82 22.19 -15.12
N ARG A 15 -6.87 22.29 -14.18
CA ARG A 15 -5.75 23.24 -14.21
C ARG A 15 -4.49 22.57 -13.68
N ALA A 16 -3.33 23.12 -14.05
CA ALA A 16 -2.06 22.72 -13.46
C ALA A 16 -2.05 23.02 -11.95
N GLY A 17 -1.41 22.14 -11.18
CA GLY A 17 -1.35 22.23 -9.74
C GLY A 17 -0.62 21.04 -9.12
N GLN A 18 -0.65 20.95 -7.80
CA GLN A 18 0.07 19.92 -7.06
C GLN A 18 -0.46 18.50 -7.36
N LYS A 19 0.40 17.64 -7.92
CA LYS A 19 0.15 16.21 -8.13
C LYS A 19 1.15 15.38 -7.31
N GLY A 20 0.66 14.41 -6.55
CA GLY A 20 1.48 13.65 -5.60
C GLY A 20 1.54 14.25 -4.19
N PHE A 21 2.08 13.47 -3.26
CA PHE A 21 2.17 13.78 -1.83
C PHE A 21 0.83 14.00 -1.11
N GLN A 22 -0.31 13.66 -1.72
CA GLN A 22 -1.60 13.71 -1.03
C GLN A 22 -1.73 12.58 0.01
N GLN A 23 -2.39 12.86 1.13
CA GLN A 23 -2.78 11.85 2.09
C GLN A 23 -3.94 11.01 1.51
N ARG A 24 -3.78 9.69 1.52
CA ARG A 24 -4.78 8.74 1.03
C ARG A 24 -5.00 7.65 2.06
N THR A 25 -6.24 7.19 2.20
CA THR A 25 -6.62 6.08 3.06
C THR A 25 -7.23 4.99 2.19
N GLU A 26 -6.53 3.87 2.06
CA GLU A 26 -7.04 2.70 1.35
C GLU A 26 -7.70 1.71 2.32
N THR A 27 -8.86 1.18 1.95
CA THR A 27 -9.63 0.24 2.78
C THR A 27 -9.75 -1.12 2.11
N GLY A 28 -9.91 -2.19 2.91
CA GLY A 28 -10.12 -3.55 2.37
C GLY A 28 -8.83 -4.29 2.01
N LYS A 29 -7.69 -3.87 2.56
CA LYS A 29 -6.42 -4.59 2.42
C LYS A 29 -6.38 -5.72 3.45
N ARG A 30 -6.02 -6.93 3.01
CA ARG A 30 -5.89 -8.12 3.86
C ARG A 30 -4.42 -8.30 4.25
N ILE A 31 -4.17 -8.53 5.53
CA ILE A 31 -2.86 -8.97 6.03
C ILE A 31 -2.74 -10.47 5.76
N LEU A 32 -1.65 -10.86 5.10
CA LEU A 32 -1.38 -12.24 4.71
C LEU A 32 -0.50 -12.94 5.74
N LEU A 33 0.52 -12.24 6.24
CA LEU A 33 1.48 -12.77 7.19
C LEU A 33 1.93 -11.64 8.11
N ILE A 34 2.15 -11.99 9.38
CA ILE A 34 2.90 -11.20 10.34
C ILE A 34 3.99 -12.12 10.86
N GLY A 35 5.22 -11.64 10.94
CA GLY A 35 6.34 -12.45 11.39
C GLY A 35 7.55 -11.60 11.74
N ASN A 36 8.57 -12.28 12.25
CA ASN A 36 9.86 -11.69 12.56
C ASN A 36 10.90 -12.15 11.52
N ALA A 37 11.72 -11.23 11.03
CA ALA A 37 12.70 -11.53 9.98
C ALA A 37 13.77 -12.54 10.39
N LYS A 38 14.02 -12.72 11.69
CA LYS A 38 14.96 -13.74 12.20
C LYS A 38 14.44 -15.17 12.05
N GLU A 39 13.13 -15.36 12.19
CA GLU A 39 12.49 -16.68 12.06
C GLU A 39 12.17 -17.03 10.61
N LYS A 40 11.69 -16.03 9.86
CA LYS A 40 11.26 -16.19 8.46
C LYS A 40 11.86 -15.06 7.63
N PRO A 41 13.02 -15.29 6.99
CA PRO A 41 13.66 -14.29 6.16
C PRO A 41 12.81 -14.03 4.92
N ILE A 42 12.43 -12.76 4.72
CA ILE A 42 11.64 -12.29 3.56
C ILE A 42 12.50 -11.53 2.53
N THR A 43 13.71 -11.14 2.94
CA THR A 43 14.59 -10.27 2.16
C THR A 43 15.16 -11.03 0.94
N PRO A 44 15.06 -10.48 -0.28
CA PRO A 44 15.72 -11.03 -1.48
C PRO A 44 17.23 -11.16 -1.33
N PRO A 45 17.89 -12.03 -2.11
CA PRO A 45 19.34 -11.91 -2.33
C PRO A 45 19.63 -10.53 -2.95
N GLY A 46 20.38 -9.69 -2.22
CA GLY A 46 20.66 -8.30 -2.62
C GLY A 46 19.76 -7.24 -1.98
N GLY A 47 18.77 -7.62 -1.15
CA GLY A 47 17.93 -6.69 -0.42
C GLY A 47 16.77 -6.11 -1.23
N PHE A 48 15.88 -5.36 -0.57
CA PHE A 48 14.82 -4.62 -1.25
C PHE A 48 15.36 -3.33 -1.87
N LEU A 49 15.01 -3.07 -3.13
CA LEU A 49 15.41 -1.85 -3.83
C LEU A 49 14.97 -0.59 -3.06
N HIS A 50 15.93 0.32 -2.83
CA HIS A 50 15.76 1.57 -2.07
C HIS A 50 15.34 1.42 -0.59
N PHE A 51 15.17 0.19 -0.07
CA PHE A 51 14.89 -0.07 1.34
C PHE A 51 16.09 -0.71 2.05
N GLY A 52 16.62 -1.81 1.51
CA GLY A 52 17.66 -2.62 2.12
C GLY A 52 17.10 -3.91 2.73
N ASN A 53 17.75 -4.39 3.80
CA ASN A 53 17.38 -5.64 4.47
C ASN A 53 16.34 -5.37 5.57
N VAL A 54 15.36 -6.28 5.69
CA VAL A 54 14.38 -6.24 6.78
C VAL A 54 14.89 -7.15 7.90
N GLU A 55 15.19 -6.59 9.06
CA GLU A 55 15.73 -7.34 10.23
C GLU A 55 14.73 -7.48 11.39
N GLY A 56 13.66 -6.69 11.39
CA GLY A 56 12.67 -6.64 12.47
C GLY A 56 11.37 -7.37 12.16
N ASP A 57 10.32 -6.98 12.89
CA ASP A 57 8.96 -7.43 12.65
C ASP A 57 8.44 -6.86 11.33
N TYR A 58 7.72 -7.68 10.58
CA TYR A 58 7.16 -7.30 9.30
C TYR A 58 5.74 -7.83 9.14
N ALA A 59 4.97 -7.15 8.30
CA ALA A 59 3.65 -7.58 7.88
C ALA A 59 3.58 -7.58 6.35
N VAL A 60 3.09 -8.66 5.78
CA VAL A 60 2.84 -8.78 4.33
C VAL A 60 1.38 -8.43 4.07
N VAL A 61 1.15 -7.38 3.30
CA VAL A 61 -0.19 -6.89 2.95
C VAL A 61 -0.49 -7.23 1.49
N LYS A 62 -1.72 -7.67 1.21
CA LYS A 62 -2.16 -7.95 -0.15
C LYS A 62 -2.22 -6.66 -0.99
N GLY A 63 -1.51 -6.66 -2.11
CA GLY A 63 -1.55 -5.60 -3.13
C GLY A 63 -0.61 -4.43 -2.83
N SER A 64 -0.89 -3.28 -3.44
CA SER A 64 -0.10 -2.05 -3.27
C SER A 64 -0.45 -1.29 -1.98
N LEU A 65 0.50 -0.46 -1.53
CA LEU A 65 0.32 0.52 -0.46
C LEU A 65 0.64 1.93 -0.99
N PRO A 66 -0.03 2.98 -0.49
CA PRO A 66 0.24 4.33 -0.91
C PRO A 66 1.57 4.83 -0.32
N GLY A 67 2.44 5.35 -1.19
CA GLY A 67 3.72 5.93 -0.79
C GLY A 67 4.91 5.29 -1.49
N THR A 68 6.07 5.89 -1.27
CA THR A 68 7.36 5.36 -1.74
C THR A 68 7.95 4.40 -0.69
N PRO A 69 8.94 3.56 -1.07
CA PRO A 69 9.74 2.82 -0.10
C PRO A 69 10.29 3.77 0.99
N LYS A 70 10.39 3.29 2.24
CA LYS A 70 10.78 4.03 3.46
C LYS A 70 9.77 5.08 3.98
N ARG A 71 8.65 5.33 3.29
CA ARG A 71 7.61 6.21 3.84
C ARG A 71 6.86 5.51 4.97
N PHE A 72 6.65 6.21 6.07
CA PHE A 72 5.80 5.72 7.16
C PHE A 72 4.36 5.52 6.68
N VAL A 73 3.78 4.36 7.02
CA VAL A 73 2.41 3.98 6.71
C VAL A 73 1.70 3.63 8.01
N LEU A 74 0.56 4.28 8.26
CA LEU A 74 -0.28 3.99 9.42
C LEU A 74 -1.29 2.90 9.08
N LEU A 75 -1.25 1.77 9.79
CA LEU A 75 -2.28 0.75 9.73
C LEU A 75 -3.38 1.06 10.75
N ARG A 76 -4.64 1.03 10.32
CA ARG A 76 -5.82 1.25 11.17
C ARG A 76 -6.77 0.07 11.04
N HIS A 77 -7.46 -0.26 12.13
CA HIS A 77 -8.58 -1.19 12.08
C HIS A 77 -9.63 -0.71 11.04
N PRO A 78 -10.20 -1.61 10.22
CA PRO A 78 -11.15 -1.23 9.19
C PRO A 78 -12.41 -0.62 9.80
N ALA A 79 -12.78 0.59 9.38
CA ALA A 79 -14.02 1.23 9.84
C ALA A 79 -15.28 0.63 9.23
N ARG A 80 -15.17 0.00 8.05
CA ARG A 80 -16.27 -0.68 7.37
C ARG A 80 -16.13 -2.18 7.60
N THR A 81 -16.55 -2.65 8.77
CA THR A 81 -16.77 -4.09 9.00
C THR A 81 -18.00 -4.50 8.21
N LYS A 82 -17.81 -4.85 6.94
CA LYS A 82 -18.70 -5.80 6.30
C LYS A 82 -18.24 -7.18 6.74
N VAL A 83 -19.18 -8.09 6.85
CA VAL A 83 -19.01 -9.54 7.02
C VAL A 83 -19.05 -10.05 8.48
N LYS A 84 -20.19 -10.67 8.82
CA LYS A 84 -20.39 -11.60 9.95
C LYS A 84 -19.53 -12.89 9.86
N ARG A 85 -18.54 -12.95 8.96
CA ARG A 85 -17.71 -14.16 8.73
C ARG A 85 -16.48 -14.07 9.61
N LYS A 86 -16.19 -15.17 10.31
CA LYS A 86 -14.90 -15.37 10.97
C LYS A 86 -13.79 -15.31 9.91
N ILE A 87 -12.79 -14.46 10.14
CA ILE A 87 -11.65 -14.31 9.23
C ILE A 87 -10.79 -15.55 9.41
N ALA A 88 -10.82 -16.46 8.43
CA ALA A 88 -9.91 -17.61 8.40
C ALA A 88 -8.47 -17.12 8.18
N GLN A 89 -7.52 -17.77 8.85
CA GLN A 89 -6.11 -17.52 8.61
C GLN A 89 -5.78 -17.92 7.16
N PRO A 90 -5.13 -17.04 6.37
CA PRO A 90 -4.69 -17.41 5.04
C PRO A 90 -3.56 -18.44 5.14
N GLN A 91 -3.66 -19.51 4.35
CA GLN A 91 -2.57 -20.47 4.21
C GLN A 91 -1.57 -19.93 3.20
N VAL A 92 -0.44 -19.41 3.68
CA VAL A 92 0.67 -18.96 2.84
C VAL A 92 1.55 -20.17 2.57
N LEU A 93 1.54 -20.65 1.34
CA LEU A 93 2.30 -21.84 0.93
C LEU A 93 3.78 -21.52 0.69
N GLU A 94 4.05 -20.40 0.01
CA GLU A 94 5.40 -19.97 -0.32
C GLU A 94 5.47 -18.43 -0.36
N LEU A 95 6.61 -17.89 0.04
CA LEU A 95 6.96 -16.48 -0.12
C LEU A 95 8.16 -16.43 -1.08
N SER A 96 8.00 -15.83 -2.25
CA SER A 96 9.12 -15.66 -3.18
C SER A 96 10.05 -14.55 -2.67
N PRO A 97 11.32 -14.84 -2.32
CA PRO A 97 12.30 -13.82 -2.01
C PRO A 97 12.89 -13.21 -3.31
N LEU A 98 12.75 -13.90 -4.45
CA LEU A 98 13.18 -13.35 -5.73
C LEU A 98 12.14 -12.32 -6.17
N GLY A 99 12.56 -11.05 -6.20
CA GLY A 99 11.79 -9.98 -6.80
C GLY A 99 11.50 -10.38 -8.24
N GLY A 100 10.26 -10.76 -8.53
CA GLY A 100 9.82 -11.11 -9.87
C GLY A 100 10.08 -9.93 -10.79
N ALA A 101 11.17 -9.99 -11.54
CA ALA A 101 11.31 -9.31 -12.81
C ALA A 101 10.33 -9.97 -13.79
N GLN A 102 9.04 -9.67 -13.64
CA GLN A 102 8.07 -9.82 -14.72
C GLN A 102 7.52 -8.44 -15.02
N ARG A 103 7.65 -8.10 -16.30
CA ARG A 103 7.32 -6.81 -16.93
C ARG A 103 5.88 -6.40 -16.67
#